data_AF-U6ZQR5-F1
#
_entry.id   AF-U6ZQR5-F1
#
_cell.length_a   1.000
_cell.length_b   1.000
_cell.length_c   1.000
_cell.angle_alpha   90.00
_cell.angle_beta   90.00
_cell.angle_gamma   90.00
#
_symmetry.space_group_name_H-M   'P 1'
#
loop_
_entity.id
_entity.type
_entity.pdbx_description
1 polymer ?
#
loop_
_entity_poly.entity_id
_entity_poly.type
_entity_poly.pdbx_seq_one_letter_code
_entity_poly.pdbx_strand_id
1 'polypeptide(L)'
;MNDTNSEAKYESILLRVLWMLVFALVWQVAQFLLGALVVVQLIYRLVYGAPNASLMNFGDSLSQFLAQIGRFGSFHTEQKPWPFADWPAPRAPEGEAPHSVPPAPHPVRDEEPKL
;
A
#
# COMPACT_ATOMS: atom_id res chain seq x y z
N MET A 1 -43.41 -17.21 16.16
CA MET A 1 -42.04 -16.77 16.51
C MET A 1 -41.08 -17.14 15.38
N ASN A 2 -41.09 -16.41 14.25
CA ASN A 2 -40.13 -16.63 13.16
C ASN A 2 -39.37 -15.36 12.73
N ASP A 3 -39.59 -14.25 13.42
CA ASP A 3 -39.18 -12.92 12.95
C ASP A 3 -37.75 -12.55 13.41
N THR A 4 -37.28 -13.11 14.52
CA THR A 4 -35.96 -12.80 15.11
C THR A 4 -34.76 -13.31 14.29
N ASN A 5 -34.90 -14.44 13.59
CA ASN A 5 -33.79 -15.01 12.81
C ASN A 5 -33.55 -14.28 11.48
N SER A 6 -34.59 -13.64 10.94
CA SER A 6 -34.50 -12.92 9.67
C SER A 6 -33.78 -11.58 9.86
N GLU A 7 -34.14 -10.80 10.88
CA GLU A 7 -33.51 -9.50 11.16
C GLU A 7 -32.00 -9.61 11.38
N ALA A 8 -31.54 -10.56 12.21
CA ALA A 8 -30.11 -10.77 12.47
C ALA A 8 -29.32 -11.15 11.21
N LYS A 9 -29.92 -11.92 10.29
CA LYS A 9 -29.29 -12.29 9.02
C LYS A 9 -29.18 -11.09 8.07
N TYR A 10 -30.21 -10.25 8.02
CA TYR A 10 -30.20 -9.02 7.22
C TYR A 10 -29.19 -8.00 7.78
N GLU A 11 -29.11 -7.84 9.10
CA GLU A 11 -28.12 -6.97 9.75
C GLU A 11 -26.68 -7.36 9.38
N SER A 12 -26.37 -8.66 9.37
CA SER A 12 -25.04 -9.15 9.01
C SER A 12 -24.69 -8.89 7.54
N ILE A 13 -25.67 -9.07 6.63
CA ILE A 13 -25.51 -8.73 5.20
C ILE A 13 -25.34 -7.22 5.02
N LEU A 14 -26.16 -6.41 5.70
CA LEU A 14 -26.11 -4.95 5.62
C LEU A 14 -24.77 -4.43 6.12
N LEU A 15 -24.24 -5.01 7.20
CA LEU A 15 -22.94 -4.69 7.76
C LEU A 15 -21.81 -5.07 6.80
N ARG A 16 -21.90 -6.23 6.14
CA ARG A 16 -20.95 -6.63 5.07
C ARG A 16 -20.99 -5.63 3.89
N VAL A 17 -22.19 -5.24 3.43
CA VAL A 17 -22.35 -4.26 2.35
C VAL A 17 -21.80 -2.89 2.76
N LEU A 18 -22.04 -2.46 4.01
CA LEU A 18 -21.48 -1.22 4.55
C LEU A 18 -19.95 -1.24 4.51
N TRP A 19 -19.32 -2.33 4.96
CA TRP A 19 -17.87 -2.49 4.86
C TRP A 19 -17.38 -2.49 3.42
N MET A 20 -18.09 -3.13 2.49
CA MET A 20 -17.75 -3.07 1.06
C MET A 20 -17.79 -1.63 0.52
N LEU A 21 -18.79 -0.83 0.91
CA LEU A 21 -18.90 0.58 0.51
C LEU A 21 -17.77 1.43 1.11
N VAL A 22 -17.42 1.22 2.38
CA VAL A 22 -16.28 1.90 3.01
C VAL A 22 -14.98 1.58 2.29
N PHE A 23 -14.71 0.29 2.01
CA PHE A 23 -13.52 -0.10 1.27
C PHE A 23 -13.53 0.41 -0.17
N ALA A 24 -14.69 0.50 -0.82
CA ALA A 24 -14.82 1.11 -2.14
C ALA A 24 -14.53 2.62 -2.11
N LEU A 25 -14.92 3.32 -1.05
CA LEU A 25 -14.57 4.73 -0.86
C LEU A 25 -13.06 4.91 -0.62
N VAL A 26 -12.46 4.05 0.21
CA VAL A 26 -11.00 4.02 0.42
C VAL A 26 -10.27 3.74 -0.88
N TRP A 27 -10.78 2.84 -1.71
CA TRP A 27 -10.26 2.58 -3.06
C TRP A 27 -10.24 3.87 -3.88
N GLN A 28 -11.36 4.60 -3.97
CA GLN A 28 -11.43 5.85 -4.74
C GLN A 28 -10.38 6.88 -4.29
N VAL A 29 -10.21 7.05 -2.97
CA VAL A 29 -9.18 7.94 -2.42
C VAL A 29 -7.78 7.46 -2.80
N ALA A 30 -7.50 6.16 -2.67
CA ALA A 30 -6.22 5.58 -3.05
C ALA A 30 -5.92 5.71 -4.55
N GLN A 31 -6.92 5.60 -5.43
CA GLN A 31 -6.78 5.87 -6.86
C GLN A 31 -6.43 7.34 -7.12
N PHE A 32 -7.10 8.27 -6.45
CA PHE A 32 -6.78 9.69 -6.56
C PHE A 32 -5.35 9.99 -6.10
N LEU A 33 -4.93 9.39 -4.98
CA LEU A 33 -3.56 9.48 -4.48
C LEU A 33 -2.54 8.93 -5.47
N LEU A 34 -2.80 7.75 -6.07
CA LEU A 34 -1.93 7.20 -7.13
C LEU A 34 -1.82 8.15 -8.33
N GLY A 35 -2.93 8.72 -8.78
CA GLY A 35 -2.93 9.71 -9.86
C GLY A 35 -2.06 10.92 -9.51
N ALA A 36 -2.23 11.45 -8.30
CA ALA A 36 -1.40 12.55 -7.80
C ALA A 36 0.09 12.18 -7.72
N LEU A 37 0.42 10.97 -7.23
CA LEU A 37 1.80 10.46 -7.17
C LEU A 37 2.44 10.40 -8.56
N VAL A 38 1.73 9.92 -9.57
CA VAL A 38 2.24 9.86 -10.95
C VAL A 38 2.54 11.26 -11.47
N VAL A 39 1.62 12.22 -11.27
CA VAL A 39 1.83 13.61 -11.68
C VAL A 39 3.03 14.23 -10.97
N VAL A 40 3.14 14.04 -9.65
CA VAL A 40 4.28 14.53 -8.86
C VAL A 40 5.59 13.90 -9.32
N GLN A 41 5.62 12.60 -9.61
CA GLN A 41 6.81 11.93 -10.14
C GLN A 41 7.21 12.47 -11.51
N LEU A 42 6.25 12.74 -12.40
CA LEU A 42 6.55 13.35 -13.72
C LEU A 42 7.14 14.75 -13.58
N ILE A 43 6.59 15.57 -12.68
CA ILE A 43 7.13 16.91 -12.38
C ILE A 43 8.54 16.79 -11.79
N TYR A 44 8.76 15.90 -10.82
CA TYR A 44 10.07 15.66 -10.21
C TYR A 44 11.10 15.23 -11.25
N ARG A 45 10.74 14.30 -12.14
CA ARG A 45 11.62 13.84 -13.20
C ARG A 45 11.98 14.97 -14.18
N LEU A 46 11.04 15.88 -14.46
CA LEU A 46 11.28 17.02 -15.34
C LEU A 46 12.23 18.06 -14.72
N VAL A 47 12.12 18.30 -13.40
CA VAL A 47 12.91 19.32 -12.68
C VAL A 47 14.27 18.77 -12.23
N TYR A 48 14.31 17.56 -11.68
CA TYR A 48 15.49 16.96 -11.04
C TYR A 48 16.18 15.86 -11.86
N GLY A 49 15.60 15.45 -12.99
CA GLY A 49 16.17 14.42 -13.87
C GLY A 49 16.03 12.98 -13.38
N ALA A 50 15.68 12.76 -12.11
CA ALA A 50 15.53 11.43 -11.51
C ALA A 50 14.23 11.30 -10.70
N PRO A 51 13.60 10.12 -10.69
CA PRO A 51 12.45 9.83 -9.82
C PRO A 51 12.88 9.64 -8.36
N ASN A 52 11.98 9.97 -7.43
CA ASN A 52 12.22 9.81 -6.00
C ASN A 52 11.95 8.35 -5.56
N ALA A 53 12.96 7.71 -4.94
CA ALA A 53 12.89 6.33 -4.42
C ALA A 53 11.69 6.08 -3.49
N SER A 54 11.44 7.03 -2.59
CA SER A 54 10.38 6.94 -1.58
C SER A 54 9.00 7.02 -2.22
N LEU A 55 8.81 7.90 -3.20
CA LEU A 55 7.55 7.99 -3.97
C LEU A 55 7.33 6.76 -4.85
N MET A 56 8.38 6.16 -5.41
CA MET A 56 8.28 4.89 -6.14
C MET A 56 7.83 3.75 -5.22
N ASN A 57 8.49 3.61 -4.07
CA ASN A 57 8.15 2.57 -3.10
C ASN A 57 6.72 2.74 -2.56
N PHE A 58 6.32 3.97 -2.24
CA PHE A 58 4.95 4.25 -1.81
C PHE A 58 3.92 3.96 -2.91
N GLY A 59 4.21 4.32 -4.16
CA GLY A 59 3.37 4.02 -5.31
C GLY A 59 3.15 2.51 -5.52
N ASP A 60 4.20 1.70 -5.39
CA ASP A 60 4.07 0.24 -5.49
C ASP A 60 3.28 -0.35 -4.31
N SER A 61 3.56 0.05 -3.07
CA SER A 61 2.75 -0.35 -1.91
C SER A 61 1.27 0.03 -2.08
N LEU A 62 0.98 1.25 -2.52
CA LEU A 62 -0.39 1.73 -2.72
C LEU A 62 -1.10 0.95 -3.84
N SER A 63 -0.39 0.57 -4.90
CA SER A 63 -0.90 -0.27 -5.97
C SER A 63 -1.21 -1.69 -5.48
N GLN A 64 -0.35 -2.27 -4.65
CA GLN A 64 -0.61 -3.56 -3.99
C GLN A 64 -1.81 -3.48 -3.04
N PHE A 65 -1.95 -2.39 -2.29
CA PHE A 65 -3.10 -2.16 -1.40
C PHE A 65 -4.42 -2.11 -2.18
N LEU A 66 -4.45 -1.40 -3.31
CA LEU A 66 -5.62 -1.39 -4.20
C LEU A 66 -5.97 -2.79 -4.72
N ALA A 67 -4.96 -3.58 -5.10
CA ALA A 67 -5.19 -4.96 -5.52
C ALA A 67 -5.76 -5.84 -4.39
N GLN A 68 -5.33 -5.62 -3.13
CA GLN A 68 -5.90 -6.31 -1.97
C GLN A 68 -7.36 -5.91 -1.74
N ILE A 69 -7.70 -4.62 -1.80
CA ILE A 69 -9.10 -4.17 -1.72
C ILE A 69 -9.94 -4.80 -2.83
N GLY A 70 -9.44 -4.81 -4.07
CA GLY A 70 -10.14 -5.41 -5.20
C GLY A 70 -10.40 -6.90 -5.00
N ARG A 71 -9.43 -7.65 -4.51
CA ARG A 71 -9.59 -9.09 -4.20
C ARG A 71 -10.58 -9.31 -3.06
N PHE A 72 -10.58 -8.46 -2.04
CA PHE A 72 -11.55 -8.54 -0.94
C PHE A 72 -12.96 -8.24 -1.45
N GLY A 73 -13.12 -7.16 -2.22
CA GLY A 73 -14.41 -6.76 -2.80
C GLY A 73 -14.96 -7.75 -3.82
N SER A 74 -14.10 -8.48 -4.53
CA SER A 74 -14.49 -9.53 -5.48
C SER A 74 -14.72 -10.90 -4.83
N PHE A 75 -14.75 -10.99 -3.50
CA PHE A 75 -14.84 -12.25 -2.76
C PHE A 75 -13.72 -13.27 -3.09
N HIS A 76 -12.60 -12.81 -3.67
CA HIS A 76 -11.43 -13.67 -3.90
C HIS A 76 -10.67 -13.96 -2.61
N THR A 77 -10.78 -13.07 -1.63
CA THR A 77 -10.18 -13.24 -0.31
C THR A 77 -11.11 -12.70 0.77
N GLU A 78 -11.16 -13.40 1.91
CA GLU A 78 -11.83 -12.92 3.13
C GLU A 78 -10.86 -12.12 4.03
N GLN A 79 -9.59 -11.97 3.62
CA GLN A 79 -8.62 -11.13 4.34
C GLN A 79 -8.95 -9.65 4.16
N LYS A 80 -9.18 -8.95 5.27
CA LYS A 80 -9.41 -7.51 5.29
C LYS A 80 -8.09 -6.77 5.10
N PRO A 81 -8.01 -5.80 4.18
CA PRO A 81 -6.80 -5.01 3.99
C PRO A 81 -6.58 -4.05 5.18
N TRP A 82 -5.46 -3.31 5.17
CA TRP A 82 -5.13 -2.29 6.19
C TRP A 82 -6.36 -1.43 6.54
N PRO A 83 -6.63 -1.13 7.83
CA PRO A 83 -5.77 -1.27 9.00
C PRO A 83 -5.80 -2.63 9.72
N PHE A 84 -6.52 -3.63 9.20
CA PHE A 84 -6.63 -4.94 9.86
C PHE A 84 -5.49 -5.89 9.51
N ALA A 85 -4.81 -5.64 8.40
CA ALA A 85 -3.62 -6.35 7.96
C ALA A 85 -2.44 -5.36 7.85
N ASP A 86 -1.24 -5.92 7.78
CA ASP A 86 -0.02 -5.13 7.58
C ASP A 86 -0.07 -4.36 6.26
N TRP A 87 0.55 -3.17 6.27
CA TRP A 87 0.72 -2.38 5.05
C TRP A 87 1.61 -3.15 4.06
N PRO A 88 1.22 -3.27 2.78
CA PRO A 88 1.99 -4.03 1.80
C PRO A 88 3.41 -3.50 1.64
N ALA A 89 4.39 -4.39 1.77
CA ALA A 89 5.79 -4.06 1.54
C ALA A 89 6.02 -3.71 0.06
N PRO A 90 6.69 -2.58 -0.25
CA PRO A 90 7.08 -2.26 -1.61
C PRO A 90 7.96 -3.38 -2.18
N ARG A 91 7.69 -3.80 -3.42
CA ARG A 91 8.60 -4.70 -4.14
C ARG A 91 9.79 -3.90 -4.66
N ALA A 92 10.94 -4.57 -4.79
CA ALA A 92 12.11 -3.96 -5.40
C ALA A 92 11.74 -3.51 -6.83
N PRO A 93 12.10 -2.27 -7.24
CA PRO A 93 11.82 -1.79 -8.58
C PRO A 93 12.56 -2.67 -9.60
N GLU A 94 11.80 -3.30 -10.51
CA GLU A 94 12.36 -4.16 -11.57
C GLU A 94 12.99 -3.35 -12.73
N GLY A 95 13.00 -2.02 -12.64
CA GLY A 95 13.50 -1.09 -13.65
C GLY A 95 14.67 -0.21 -13.17
N GLU A 96 14.55 1.11 -13.32
CA GLU A 96 15.60 2.06 -12.95
C GLU A 96 15.83 2.08 -11.43
N ALA A 97 17.05 1.75 -11.00
CA ALA A 97 17.44 1.86 -9.60
C ALA A 97 17.31 3.33 -9.15
N PRO A 98 16.46 3.65 -8.17
CA PRO A 98 16.42 5.01 -7.66
C PRO A 98 17.77 5.37 -7.03
N HIS A 99 18.10 6.66 -6.96
CA HIS A 99 19.33 7.14 -6.32
C HIS A 99 19.40 6.65 -4.85
N SER A 100 20.06 5.52 -4.65
CA SER A 100 20.55 5.07 -3.36
C SER A 100 21.94 5.67 -3.21
N VAL A 101 22.08 6.65 -2.31
CA VAL A 101 23.40 6.92 -1.74
C VAL A 101 23.77 5.62 -1.01
N PRO A 102 24.81 4.89 -1.44
CA PRO A 102 25.26 3.70 -0.72
C PRO A 102 25.54 4.14 0.71
N PRO A 103 25.10 3.40 1.75
CA PRO A 103 25.60 3.64 3.10
C PRO A 103 27.12 3.64 2.99
N ALA A 104 27.75 4.78 3.31
CA ALA A 104 29.20 4.85 3.33
C ALA A 104 29.69 3.64 4.12
N PRO A 105 30.64 2.84 3.60
CA PRO A 105 31.17 1.70 4.33
C PRO A 105 31.54 2.20 5.72
N HIS A 106 30.79 1.79 6.74
CA HIS A 106 31.20 2.05 8.11
C HIS A 106 32.60 1.44 8.21
N PRO A 107 33.66 2.25 8.42
CA PRO A 107 34.98 1.69 8.55
C PRO A 107 34.90 0.82 9.80
N VAL A 108 34.94 -0.48 9.59
CA VAL A 108 35.12 -1.49 10.62
C VAL A 108 36.41 -1.09 11.31
N ARG A 109 36.29 -0.40 12.45
CA ARG A 109 37.44 0.00 13.26
C ARG A 109 37.81 -1.19 14.16
N ASP A 110 38.13 -2.29 13.51
CA ASP A 110 38.69 -3.49 14.14
C ASP A 110 40.22 -3.40 14.10
N GLU A 111 40.77 -2.41 14.81
CA GLU A 111 42.18 -2.46 15.25
C GLU A 111 42.26 -1.88 16.66
N GLU A 112 41.77 -2.66 17.62
CA GLU A 112 42.23 -2.56 19.01
C GLU A 112 43.50 -3.42 19.10
N PRO A 113 44.72 -2.84 19.18
CA PRO A 113 45.92 -3.64 19.35
C PRO A 113 45.92 -4.15 20.78
N LYS A 114 45.72 -5.46 20.93
CA LYS A 114 46.07 -6.18 22.17
C LYS A 114 47.55 -5.96 22.46
N LEU A 115 47.84 -5.18 23.49
CA LEU A 115 49.13 -5.06 24.17
C LEU A 115 48.92 -5.39 25.65
#